data_AF-A0A6J2DZI5-F1
#
_entry.id   AF-A0A6J2DZI5-F1
#
_cell.length_a   1.000
_cell.length_b   1.000
_cell.length_c   1.000
_cell.angle_alpha   90.00
_cell.angle_beta   90.00
_cell.angle_gamma   90.00
#
_symmetry.space_group_name_H-M   'P 1'
#
loop_
_entity.id
_entity.type
_entity.pdbx_description
1 polymer ?
#
loop_
_entity_poly.entity_id
_entity_poly.type
_entity_poly.pdbx_seq_one_letter_code
_entity_poly.pdbx_strand_id
1 'polypeptide(L)'
;MGEPQQVSALPPPPMQYIKEYTDENIQEGLAPKPPPPIKDSYMMFGNQFQCDDLIIRPLESQGIERLHPMQFDHKKELRKLNMSILINFLDLLDILIRSPGSIKREEKLEDLKLLFVHVHHLINEYRPHQARETLRVMMEVQKRQRLETAERFQKHLERVIEMIQNCLASLPDDLPHSEAGMRVKTEPMDADDSNNCTGQNEQQRENSGHRRDQIIEKDAALCVLIDEMNERP
;
A
#
# COMPACT_ATOMS: atom_id res chain seq x y z
N MET A 1 7.82 32.00 -51.16
CA MET A 1 8.55 31.41 -50.01
C MET A 1 7.58 30.44 -49.35
N GLY A 2 7.91 29.14 -49.27
CA GLY A 2 7.12 28.17 -48.53
C GLY A 2 7.63 28.13 -47.10
N GLU A 3 6.76 28.41 -46.13
CA GLU A 3 7.10 28.30 -44.72
C GLU A 3 7.45 26.85 -44.37
N PRO A 4 8.48 26.61 -43.53
CA PRO A 4 8.86 25.26 -43.14
C PRO A 4 7.75 24.65 -42.28
N GLN A 5 7.12 23.61 -42.80
CA GLN A 5 6.11 22.83 -42.11
C GLN A 5 6.71 22.23 -40.85
N GLN A 6 6.31 22.74 -39.68
CA GLN A 6 6.73 22.22 -38.38
C GLN A 6 6.19 20.79 -38.24
N VAL A 7 7.07 19.81 -38.44
CA VAL A 7 6.77 18.41 -38.16
C VAL A 7 7.02 18.18 -36.67
N SER A 8 5.96 17.94 -35.92
CA SER A 8 6.05 17.55 -34.50
C SER A 8 6.86 16.25 -34.39
N ALA A 9 7.80 16.19 -33.43
CA ALA A 9 8.63 15.02 -33.16
C ALA A 9 7.87 13.87 -32.47
N LEU A 10 6.64 14.13 -31.99
CA LEU A 10 5.81 13.15 -31.30
C LEU A 10 4.69 12.65 -32.21
N PRO A 11 4.34 11.35 -32.13
CA PRO A 11 3.22 10.81 -32.90
C PRO A 11 1.94 11.58 -32.55
N PRO A 12 1.09 11.90 -33.55
CA PRO A 12 -0.20 12.51 -33.28
C PRO A 12 -1.01 11.57 -32.40
N PRO A 13 -1.85 12.11 -31.51
CA PRO A 13 -2.66 11.28 -30.67
C PRO A 13 -3.62 10.43 -31.52
N PRO A 14 -4.09 9.28 -31.01
CA PRO A 14 -4.94 8.39 -31.80
C PRO A 14 -6.27 9.04 -32.20
N MET A 15 -6.32 9.59 -33.42
CA MET A 15 -7.45 10.38 -33.92
C MET A 15 -8.76 9.59 -34.01
N GLN A 16 -8.70 8.25 -34.03
CA GLN A 16 -9.85 7.36 -33.98
C GLN A 16 -10.64 7.49 -32.67
N TYR A 17 -9.98 7.78 -31.54
CA TYR A 17 -10.66 7.95 -30.26
C TYR A 17 -11.09 9.40 -30.07
N ILE A 18 -10.21 10.37 -30.37
CA ILE A 18 -10.45 11.79 -30.07
C ILE A 18 -11.69 12.34 -30.80
N LYS A 19 -11.92 11.93 -32.04
CA LYS A 19 -13.06 12.42 -32.83
C LYS A 19 -14.42 12.07 -32.23
N GLU A 20 -14.48 11.02 -31.42
CA GLU A 20 -15.72 10.55 -30.80
C GLU A 20 -16.06 11.32 -29.50
N TYR A 21 -15.10 12.07 -28.93
CA TYR A 21 -15.27 12.88 -27.72
C TYR A 21 -15.58 14.35 -28.09
N THR A 22 -16.75 14.60 -28.68
CA THR A 22 -17.31 15.96 -28.83
C THR A 22 -18.26 16.30 -27.68
N ASP A 23 -18.51 17.58 -27.43
CA ASP A 23 -19.41 18.03 -26.37
C ASP A 23 -20.83 17.46 -26.55
N GLU A 24 -21.30 17.37 -27.78
CA GLU A 24 -22.60 16.77 -28.12
C GLU A 24 -22.62 15.26 -27.84
N ASN A 25 -21.59 14.52 -28.24
CA ASN A 25 -21.52 13.07 -28.01
C ASN A 25 -21.38 12.73 -26.53
N ILE A 26 -20.73 13.58 -25.74
CA ILE A 26 -20.64 13.44 -24.29
C ILE A 26 -22.01 13.69 -23.64
N GLN A 27 -22.72 14.73 -24.07
CA GLN A 27 -24.04 15.06 -23.56
C GLN A 27 -25.06 13.94 -23.86
N GLU A 28 -24.99 13.36 -25.06
CA GLU A 28 -25.85 12.25 -25.49
C GLU A 28 -25.37 10.87 -25.00
N GLY A 29 -24.23 10.79 -24.30
CA GLY A 29 -23.66 9.54 -23.79
C GLY A 29 -23.18 8.57 -24.86
N LEU A 30 -22.95 9.05 -26.09
CA LEU A 30 -22.44 8.30 -27.24
C LEU A 30 -20.92 8.16 -27.23
N ALA A 31 -20.23 8.97 -26.41
CA ALA A 31 -18.78 8.87 -26.24
C ALA A 31 -18.37 7.45 -25.78
N PRO A 32 -17.40 6.81 -26.45
CA PRO A 32 -17.02 5.44 -26.16
C PRO A 32 -16.48 5.33 -24.73
N LYS A 33 -16.91 4.28 -24.01
CA LYS A 33 -16.38 3.95 -22.69
C LYS A 33 -14.95 3.41 -22.82
N PRO A 34 -14.12 3.53 -21.77
CA PRO A 34 -12.80 2.92 -21.76
C PRO A 34 -12.88 1.43 -22.13
N PRO A 35 -11.90 0.89 -22.88
CA PRO A 35 -11.88 -0.52 -23.22
C PRO A 35 -11.87 -1.36 -21.92
N PRO A 36 -12.55 -2.52 -21.91
CA PRO A 36 -12.55 -3.38 -20.75
C PRO A 36 -11.12 -3.84 -20.42
N PRO A 37 -10.79 -4.05 -19.14
CA PRO A 37 -9.50 -4.61 -18.76
C PRO A 37 -9.25 -5.92 -19.50
N ILE A 38 -8.06 -6.05 -20.07
CA ILE A 38 -7.60 -7.31 -20.68
C ILE A 38 -7.49 -8.34 -19.56
N LYS A 39 -8.14 -9.50 -19.73
CA LYS A 39 -8.13 -10.58 -18.75
C LYS A 39 -7.16 -11.71 -19.09
N ASP A 40 -6.69 -11.75 -20.34
CA ASP A 40 -5.90 -12.86 -20.85
C ASP A 40 -4.41 -12.53 -20.81
N SER A 41 -3.83 -12.21 -21.97
CA SER A 41 -2.43 -11.84 -22.11
C SER A 41 -2.28 -10.51 -22.85
N TYR A 42 -1.25 -9.75 -22.50
CA TYR A 42 -0.91 -8.50 -23.16
C TYR A 42 0.58 -8.47 -23.50
N MET A 43 0.93 -7.74 -24.56
CA MET A 43 2.31 -7.50 -24.94
C MET A 43 2.79 -6.20 -24.32
N MET A 44 3.87 -6.25 -23.56
CA MET A 44 4.51 -5.07 -22.99
C MET A 44 6.00 -5.11 -23.28
N PHE A 45 6.49 -4.09 -24.00
CA PHE A 45 7.88 -3.98 -24.45
C PHE A 45 8.42 -5.24 -25.16
N GLY A 46 7.59 -5.86 -26.01
CA GLY A 46 7.97 -7.07 -26.75
C GLY A 46 7.89 -8.37 -25.95
N ASN A 47 7.46 -8.33 -24.69
CA ASN A 47 7.24 -9.52 -23.86
C ASN A 47 5.75 -9.80 -23.71
N GLN A 48 5.35 -11.05 -23.84
CA GLN A 48 3.98 -11.49 -23.56
C GLN A 48 3.81 -11.70 -22.06
N PHE A 49 2.81 -11.08 -21.45
CA PHE A 49 2.44 -11.23 -20.03
C PHE A 49 1.06 -11.85 -19.94
N GLN A 50 0.85 -12.82 -19.04
CA GLN A 50 -0.48 -13.27 -18.67
C GLN A 50 -0.94 -12.54 -17.41
N CYS A 51 -2.23 -12.24 -17.33
CA CYS A 51 -2.81 -11.54 -16.18
C CYS A 51 -2.78 -12.37 -14.89
N ASP A 52 -2.80 -13.70 -15.00
CA ASP A 52 -2.76 -14.64 -13.87
C ASP A 52 -1.35 -15.08 -13.47
N ASP A 53 -0.32 -14.68 -14.23
CA ASP A 53 1.06 -15.04 -13.90
C ASP A 53 1.46 -14.41 -12.57
N LEU A 54 2.22 -15.17 -11.77
CA LEU A 54 2.95 -14.62 -10.65
C LEU A 54 3.74 -13.40 -11.14
N ILE A 55 3.65 -12.28 -10.40
CA ILE A 55 4.38 -11.03 -10.71
C ILE A 55 5.86 -11.30 -10.96
N ILE A 56 6.40 -12.34 -10.32
CA ILE A 56 7.77 -12.80 -10.47
C ILE A 56 7.72 -14.18 -11.11
N ARG A 57 8.21 -14.27 -12.34
CA ARG A 57 8.29 -15.55 -13.06
C ARG A 57 9.32 -16.47 -12.41
N PRO A 58 9.01 -17.76 -12.21
CA PRO A 58 9.97 -18.74 -11.71
C PRO A 58 11.18 -18.86 -12.65
N LEU A 59 12.36 -19.08 -12.08
CA LEU A 59 13.61 -19.27 -12.84
C LEU A 59 13.49 -20.41 -13.88
N GLU A 60 12.75 -21.47 -13.54
CA GLU A 60 12.53 -22.64 -14.39
C GLU A 60 11.77 -22.29 -15.67
N SER A 61 10.84 -21.33 -15.59
CA SER A 61 10.08 -20.85 -16.75
C SER A 61 10.95 -20.08 -17.76
N GLN A 62 12.14 -19.67 -17.33
CA GLN A 62 13.15 -18.99 -18.15
C GLN A 62 14.28 -19.93 -18.59
N GLY A 63 14.16 -21.24 -18.30
CA GLY A 63 15.18 -22.24 -18.61
C GLY A 63 16.40 -22.19 -17.68
N ILE A 64 16.27 -21.56 -16.51
CA ILE A 64 17.37 -21.43 -15.54
C ILE A 64 17.15 -22.44 -14.41
N GLU A 65 18.11 -23.35 -14.21
CA GLU A 65 18.07 -24.30 -13.11
C GLU A 65 18.20 -23.61 -11.75
N ARG A 66 17.35 -23.97 -10.79
CA ARG A 66 17.35 -23.36 -9.46
C ARG A 66 18.55 -23.85 -8.63
N LEU A 67 19.32 -22.90 -8.09
CA LEU A 67 20.47 -23.19 -7.21
C LEU A 67 20.11 -23.45 -5.73
N HIS A 68 18.84 -23.29 -5.35
CA HIS A 68 18.34 -23.43 -3.97
C HIS A 68 17.14 -24.39 -3.90
N PRO A 69 16.89 -25.05 -2.75
CA PRO A 69 15.75 -25.95 -2.58
C PRO A 69 14.40 -25.19 -2.61
N MET A 70 13.28 -25.89 -2.81
CA MET A 70 11.94 -25.26 -2.86
C MET A 70 11.52 -24.59 -1.54
N GLN A 71 12.00 -25.10 -0.41
CA GLN A 71 11.81 -24.51 0.92
C GLN A 71 13.16 -24.05 1.46
N PHE A 72 13.26 -22.76 1.76
CA PHE A 72 14.50 -22.16 2.23
C PHE A 72 14.23 -20.86 2.98
N ASP A 73 15.20 -20.48 3.80
CA ASP A 73 15.25 -19.16 4.42
C ASP A 73 15.91 -18.17 3.45
N HIS A 74 15.13 -17.19 2.97
CA HIS A 74 15.58 -16.17 2.01
C HIS A 74 16.85 -15.46 2.47
N LYS A 75 16.98 -15.16 3.78
CA LYS A 75 18.13 -14.45 4.32
C LYS A 75 19.38 -15.33 4.28
N LYS A 76 19.24 -16.63 4.59
CA LYS A 76 20.37 -17.57 4.55
C LYS A 76 20.83 -17.80 3.12
N GLU A 77 19.90 -18.00 2.18
CA GLU A 77 20.29 -18.22 0.79
C GLU A 77 20.88 -16.97 0.14
N LEU A 78 20.33 -15.78 0.41
CA LEU A 78 20.92 -14.54 -0.10
C LEU A 78 22.37 -14.36 0.39
N ARG A 79 22.66 -14.72 1.65
CA ARG A 79 24.02 -14.70 2.19
C ARG A 79 24.94 -15.72 1.52
N LYS A 80 24.45 -16.94 1.29
CA LYS A 80 25.21 -17.99 0.62
C LYS A 80 25.54 -17.61 -0.84
N LEU A 81 24.56 -17.10 -1.59
CA LEU A 81 24.79 -16.58 -2.94
C LEU A 81 25.78 -15.41 -2.95
N ASN A 82 25.69 -14.48 -2.01
CA ASN A 82 26.65 -13.37 -1.90
C ASN A 82 28.09 -13.87 -1.64
N MET A 83 28.26 -14.83 -0.73
CA MET A 83 29.58 -15.46 -0.52
C MET A 83 30.05 -16.22 -1.76
N SER A 84 29.15 -16.89 -2.47
CA SER A 84 29.48 -17.59 -3.73
C SER A 84 29.95 -16.61 -4.82
N ILE A 85 29.30 -15.45 -4.95
CA ILE A 85 29.72 -14.38 -5.87
C ILE A 85 31.12 -13.88 -5.52
N LEU A 86 31.40 -13.65 -4.24
CA LEU A 86 32.70 -13.18 -3.80
C LEU A 86 33.81 -14.18 -4.15
N ILE A 87 33.60 -15.47 -3.87
CA ILE A 87 34.57 -16.52 -4.19
C ILE A 87 34.76 -16.61 -5.72
N ASN A 88 33.68 -16.59 -6.50
CA ASN A 88 33.76 -16.62 -7.96
C ASN A 88 34.54 -15.42 -8.53
N PHE A 89 34.37 -14.24 -7.92
CA PHE A 89 35.11 -13.05 -8.31
C PHE A 89 36.61 -13.18 -8.01
N LEU A 90 36.99 -13.74 -6.85
CA LEU A 90 38.39 -14.00 -6.51
C LEU A 90 39.02 -15.05 -7.45
N ASP A 91 38.29 -16.11 -7.78
CA ASP A 91 38.72 -17.11 -8.78
C ASP A 91 38.96 -16.47 -10.15
N LEU A 92 38.05 -15.58 -10.57
CA LEU A 92 38.17 -14.86 -11.83
C LEU A 92 39.42 -13.96 -11.83
N LEU A 93 39.71 -13.26 -10.72
CA LEU A 93 40.92 -12.47 -10.59
C LEU A 93 42.19 -13.33 -10.70
N ASP A 94 42.24 -14.49 -10.04
CA ASP A 94 43.39 -15.40 -10.14
C ASP A 94 43.59 -15.91 -11.58
N ILE A 95 42.50 -16.23 -12.29
CA ILE A 95 42.55 -16.62 -13.71
C ILE A 95 43.07 -15.46 -14.58
N LEU A 96 42.63 -14.22 -14.34
CA LEU A 96 43.09 -13.06 -15.09
C LEU A 96 44.58 -12.77 -14.88
N ILE A 97 45.10 -13.00 -13.67
CA ILE A 97 46.52 -12.84 -13.35
C ILE A 97 47.36 -13.94 -14.02
N ARG A 98 46.89 -15.19 -13.96
CA ARG A 98 47.66 -16.35 -14.46
C ARG A 98 47.57 -16.55 -15.97
N SER A 99 46.37 -16.44 -16.53
CA SER A 99 46.09 -16.77 -17.93
C SER A 99 44.84 -16.03 -18.44
N PRO A 100 44.95 -14.72 -18.77
CA PRO A 100 43.80 -13.89 -19.12
C PRO A 100 43.08 -14.30 -20.42
N GLY A 101 43.75 -15.04 -21.31
CA GLY A 101 43.16 -15.56 -22.56
C GLY A 101 42.54 -16.96 -22.45
N SER A 102 42.42 -17.51 -21.24
CA SER A 102 41.84 -18.86 -21.05
C SER A 102 40.32 -18.86 -21.19
N ILE A 103 39.76 -19.94 -21.76
CA ILE A 103 38.33 -20.22 -21.78
C ILE A 103 37.69 -20.18 -20.37
N LYS A 104 38.48 -20.52 -19.34
CA LYS A 104 38.07 -20.49 -17.93
C LYS A 104 37.58 -19.11 -17.46
N ARG A 105 38.08 -18.04 -18.09
CA ARG A 105 37.61 -16.67 -17.83
C ARG A 105 36.15 -16.53 -18.22
N GLU A 106 35.77 -17.04 -19.39
CA GLU A 106 34.42 -16.93 -19.93
C GLU A 106 33.46 -17.81 -19.13
N GLU A 107 33.86 -19.04 -18.79
CA GLU A 107 33.10 -19.93 -17.89
C GLU A 107 32.78 -19.25 -16.55
N LYS A 108 33.80 -18.66 -15.90
CA LYS A 108 33.60 -17.94 -14.63
C LYS A 108 32.74 -16.69 -14.76
N LEU A 109 32.75 -16.04 -15.93
CA LEU A 109 31.88 -14.89 -16.19
C LEU A 109 30.42 -15.33 -16.33
N GLU A 110 30.15 -16.45 -16.99
CA GLU A 110 28.81 -17.03 -17.08
C GLU A 110 28.30 -17.52 -15.73
N ASP A 111 29.14 -18.17 -14.92
CA ASP A 111 28.81 -18.55 -13.53
C ASP A 111 28.40 -17.32 -12.70
N LEU A 112 29.16 -16.23 -12.83
CA LEU A 112 28.91 -14.99 -12.10
C LEU A 112 27.61 -14.32 -12.58
N LYS A 113 27.34 -14.29 -13.88
CA LYS A 113 26.05 -13.83 -14.43
C LYS A 113 24.89 -14.63 -13.86
N LEU A 114 25.01 -15.96 -13.85
CA LEU A 114 23.99 -16.86 -13.30
C LEU A 114 23.73 -16.55 -11.82
N LEU A 115 24.78 -16.42 -11.00
CA LEU A 115 24.66 -16.07 -9.59
C LEU A 115 23.91 -14.74 -9.38
N PHE A 116 24.17 -13.72 -10.19
CA PHE A 116 23.46 -12.45 -10.11
C PHE A 116 21.98 -12.57 -10.48
N VAL A 117 21.64 -13.37 -11.51
CA VAL A 117 20.24 -13.64 -11.85
C VAL A 117 19.49 -14.29 -10.68
N HIS A 118 20.11 -15.26 -10.01
CA HIS A 118 19.51 -15.88 -8.81
C HIS A 118 19.34 -14.90 -7.64
N VAL A 119 20.33 -14.04 -7.40
CA VAL A 119 20.22 -13.00 -6.36
C VAL A 119 19.07 -12.03 -6.67
N HIS A 120 18.95 -11.58 -7.92
CA HIS A 120 17.87 -10.71 -8.35
C HIS A 120 16.50 -11.37 -8.17
N HIS A 121 16.37 -12.63 -8.54
CA HIS A 121 15.13 -13.39 -8.34
C HIS A 121 14.76 -13.48 -6.86
N LEU A 122 15.71 -13.83 -6.00
CA LEU A 122 15.48 -13.95 -4.55
C LEU A 122 15.05 -12.62 -3.90
N ILE A 123 15.65 -11.51 -4.34
CA ILE A 123 15.26 -10.17 -3.90
C ILE A 123 13.85 -9.82 -4.38
N ASN A 124 13.53 -10.19 -5.62
CA ASN A 124 12.21 -9.95 -6.19
C ASN A 124 11.15 -10.72 -5.41
N GLU A 125 11.37 -12.01 -5.09
CA GLU A 125 10.45 -12.82 -4.28
C GLU A 125 10.16 -12.21 -2.90
N TYR A 126 11.11 -11.44 -2.35
CA TYR A 126 10.93 -10.75 -1.07
C TYR A 126 10.17 -9.41 -1.17
N ARG A 127 9.92 -8.87 -2.36
CA ARG A 127 9.22 -7.58 -2.56
C ARG A 127 7.80 -7.55 -1.99
N PRO A 128 6.94 -8.57 -2.17
CA PRO A 128 5.60 -8.56 -1.59
C PRO A 128 5.62 -8.52 -0.06
N HIS A 129 6.58 -9.20 0.56
CA HIS A 129 6.79 -9.13 2.01
C HIS A 129 7.20 -7.70 2.42
N GLN A 130 8.19 -7.12 1.73
CA GLN A 130 8.61 -5.73 1.97
C GLN A 130 7.44 -4.73 1.86
N ALA A 131 6.58 -4.88 0.84
CA ALA A 131 5.42 -4.02 0.63
C ALA A 131 4.43 -4.10 1.80
N ARG A 132 4.16 -5.31 2.33
CA ARG A 132 3.31 -5.51 3.51
C ARG A 132 3.87 -4.84 4.76
N GLU A 133 5.17 -5.01 5.03
CA GLU A 133 5.80 -4.35 6.18
C GLU A 133 5.81 -2.82 6.03
N THR A 134 6.04 -2.31 4.83
CA THR A 134 5.96 -0.87 4.52
C THR A 134 4.56 -0.33 4.80
N LEU A 135 3.52 -1.06 4.39
CA LEU A 135 2.12 -0.71 4.63
C LEU A 135 1.80 -0.72 6.13
N ARG A 136 2.28 -1.73 6.88
CA ARG A 136 2.13 -1.79 8.34
C ARG A 136 2.70 -0.54 9.02
N VAL A 137 3.96 -0.21 8.73
CA VAL A 137 4.63 0.97 9.29
C VAL A 137 3.87 2.25 8.92
N MET A 138 3.40 2.38 7.69
CA MET A 138 2.60 3.52 7.26
C MET A 138 1.30 3.65 8.08
N MET A 139 0.59 2.56 8.32
CA MET A 139 -0.64 2.56 9.13
C MET A 139 -0.37 2.88 10.61
N GLU A 140 0.75 2.40 11.17
CA GLU A 140 1.18 2.76 12.53
C GLU A 140 1.45 4.26 12.66
N VAL A 141 2.11 4.86 11.67
CA VAL A 141 2.34 6.31 11.63
C VAL A 141 1.01 7.08 11.57
N GLN A 142 0.07 6.65 10.73
CA GLN A 142 -1.25 7.28 10.64
C GLN A 142 -2.03 7.17 11.96
N LYS A 143 -2.01 6.00 12.61
CA LYS A 143 -2.63 5.79 13.92
C LYS A 143 -2.04 6.72 14.97
N ARG A 144 -0.71 6.81 15.03
CA ARG A 144 -0.01 7.70 15.96
C ARG A 144 -0.37 9.17 15.73
N GLN A 145 -0.38 9.63 14.48
CA GLN A 145 -0.78 11.00 14.14
C GLN A 145 -2.21 11.30 14.60
N ARG A 146 -3.16 10.39 14.36
CA ARG A 146 -4.55 10.57 14.80
C ARG A 146 -4.66 10.70 16.32
N LEU A 147 -3.94 9.86 17.07
CA LEU A 147 -3.93 9.91 18.53
C LEU A 147 -3.30 11.22 19.04
N GLU A 148 -2.14 11.61 18.50
CA GLU A 148 -1.48 12.88 18.85
C GLU A 148 -2.39 14.09 18.56
N THR A 149 -3.12 14.07 17.43
CA THR A 149 -4.08 15.13 17.09
C THR A 149 -5.25 15.15 18.06
N ALA A 150 -5.84 14.00 18.40
CA ALA A 150 -6.92 13.91 19.38
C ALA A 150 -6.50 14.42 20.76
N GLU A 151 -5.30 14.04 21.21
CA GLU A 151 -4.73 14.52 22.47
C GLU A 151 -4.52 16.05 22.47
N ARG A 152 -4.03 16.61 21.35
CA ARG A 152 -3.93 18.08 21.20
C ARG A 152 -5.29 18.75 21.28
N PHE A 153 -6.30 18.22 20.59
CA PHE A 153 -7.66 18.76 20.66
C PHE A 153 -8.21 18.74 22.08
N GLN A 154 -8.02 17.63 22.81
CA GLN A 154 -8.45 17.51 24.20
C GLN A 154 -7.79 18.56 25.10
N LYS A 155 -6.47 18.74 24.98
CA LYS A 155 -5.74 19.80 25.72
C LYS A 155 -6.21 21.20 25.38
N HIS A 156 -6.60 21.44 24.11
CA HIS A 156 -7.15 22.74 23.71
C HIS A 156 -8.55 22.96 24.30
N LEU A 157 -9.40 21.93 24.34
CA LEU A 157 -10.73 21.98 24.93
C LEU A 157 -10.65 22.28 26.43
N GLU A 158 -9.81 21.56 27.17
CA GLU A 158 -9.57 21.77 28.60
C GLU A 158 -9.16 23.21 28.89
N ARG A 159 -8.20 23.76 28.12
CA ARG A 159 -7.78 25.16 28.26
C ARG A 159 -8.94 26.14 28.01
N VAL A 160 -9.79 25.89 27.02
CA VAL A 160 -10.94 26.76 26.72
C VAL A 160 -11.97 26.69 27.86
N ILE A 161 -12.24 25.50 28.40
CA ILE A 161 -13.12 25.32 29.56
C ILE A 161 -12.58 26.09 30.77
N GLU A 162 -11.29 25.97 31.08
CA GLU A 162 -10.63 26.73 32.15
C GLU A 162 -10.75 28.24 31.93
N MET A 163 -10.53 28.72 30.70
CA MET A 163 -10.70 30.14 30.37
C MET A 163 -12.13 30.63 30.61
N ILE A 164 -13.13 29.86 30.18
CA ILE A 164 -14.55 30.21 30.38
C ILE A 164 -14.89 30.24 31.88
N GLN A 165 -14.44 29.24 32.64
CA GLN A 165 -14.66 29.17 34.09
C GLN A 165 -14.03 30.36 34.82
N ASN A 166 -12.80 30.73 34.44
CA ASN A 166 -12.13 31.91 34.99
C ASN A 166 -12.86 33.22 34.65
N CYS A 167 -13.34 33.38 33.41
CA CYS A 167 -14.15 34.54 33.02
C CYS A 167 -15.45 34.63 33.84
N LEU A 168 -16.17 33.51 33.99
CA LEU A 168 -17.41 33.46 34.79
C LEU A 168 -17.14 33.82 36.27
N ALA A 169 -16.05 33.33 36.85
CA ALA A 169 -15.67 33.66 38.22
C ALA A 169 -15.24 35.13 38.41
N SER A 170 -14.83 35.81 37.32
CA SER A 170 -14.41 37.22 37.35
C SER A 170 -15.55 38.23 37.17
N LEU A 171 -16.76 37.78 36.84
CA LEU A 171 -17.92 38.66 36.70
C LEU A 171 -18.42 39.11 38.08
N PRO A 172 -18.75 40.41 38.28
CA PRO A 172 -19.29 40.90 39.53
C PRO A 172 -20.71 40.36 39.77
N ASP A 173 -21.01 39.99 41.02
CA ASP A 173 -22.27 39.34 41.47
C ASP A 173 -23.51 40.27 41.44
N ASP A 174 -23.34 41.53 41.03
CA ASP A 174 -24.40 42.54 41.00
C ASP A 174 -25.10 42.59 39.64
N LEU A 175 -25.95 41.60 39.36
CA LEU A 175 -27.11 41.78 38.50
C LEU A 175 -28.39 41.67 39.35
N PRO A 176 -29.33 42.62 39.22
CA PRO A 176 -30.59 42.56 39.95
C PRO A 176 -31.31 41.26 39.57
N HIS A 177 -31.68 40.49 40.59
CA HIS A 177 -32.38 39.22 40.47
C HIS A 177 -33.62 39.38 39.57
N SER A 178 -33.52 38.92 38.32
CA SER A 178 -34.68 38.55 37.53
C SER A 178 -34.73 37.03 37.52
N GLU A 179 -35.78 36.50 38.14
CA GLU A 179 -36.01 35.08 38.30
C GLU A 179 -36.13 34.37 36.94
N ALA A 180 -35.04 33.74 36.51
CA ALA A 180 -35.06 32.64 35.56
C ALA A 180 -33.77 31.84 35.75
N GLY A 181 -33.83 30.77 36.55
CA GLY A 181 -32.69 29.93 36.88
C GLY A 181 -32.06 29.28 35.65
N MET A 182 -30.98 29.88 35.14
CA MET A 182 -30.11 29.26 34.15
C MET A 182 -28.92 28.61 34.84
N ARG A 183 -29.17 27.47 35.50
CA ARG A 183 -28.10 26.55 35.90
C ARG A 183 -27.57 25.89 34.62
N VAL A 184 -26.36 26.25 34.20
CA VAL A 184 -25.61 25.43 33.23
C VAL A 184 -25.30 24.12 33.94
N LYS A 185 -26.00 23.06 33.55
CA LYS A 185 -25.66 21.70 33.96
C LYS A 185 -24.32 21.37 33.29
N THR A 186 -23.23 21.38 34.06
CA THR A 186 -22.06 20.58 33.74
C THR A 186 -22.44 19.13 33.94
N GLU A 187 -22.95 18.49 32.90
CA GLU A 187 -22.99 17.03 32.88
C GLU A 187 -21.56 16.53 32.71
N PRO A 188 -21.08 15.61 33.56
CA PRO A 188 -19.86 14.87 33.27
C PRO A 188 -20.10 14.12 31.96
N MET A 189 -19.10 14.11 31.09
CA MET A 189 -19.16 13.34 29.86
C MET A 189 -19.10 11.86 30.25
N ASP A 190 -20.26 11.25 30.47
CA ASP A 190 -20.38 9.81 30.59
C ASP A 190 -19.89 9.19 29.27
N ALA A 191 -18.91 8.29 29.42
CA ALA A 191 -18.58 7.34 28.39
C ALA A 191 -19.76 6.36 28.25
N ASP A 192 -20.25 6.21 27.02
CA ASP A 192 -21.45 5.46 26.62
C ASP A 192 -22.77 6.06 27.18
N ASP A 193 -23.84 6.29 26.42
CA ASP A 193 -24.29 5.57 25.25
C ASP A 193 -25.32 6.42 24.47
N SER A 194 -25.43 6.10 23.19
CA SER A 194 -26.39 6.49 22.16
C SER A 194 -27.69 7.21 22.59
N ASN A 195 -28.06 8.29 21.88
CA ASN A 195 -29.48 8.53 21.65
C ASN A 195 -29.84 8.99 20.23
N ASN A 196 -30.84 8.32 19.71
CA ASN A 196 -31.48 8.55 18.43
C ASN A 196 -32.51 9.68 18.60
N CYS A 197 -32.65 10.51 17.55
CA CYS A 197 -33.79 11.40 17.40
C CYS A 197 -35.05 10.56 17.15
N THR A 198 -36.15 10.93 17.79
CA THR A 198 -37.45 10.26 17.70
C THR A 198 -38.00 10.29 16.28
N GLY A 199 -38.20 9.10 15.70
CA GLY A 199 -39.01 8.96 14.48
C GLY A 199 -38.71 7.71 13.65
N GLN A 200 -39.34 6.59 14.03
CA GLN A 200 -39.63 5.39 13.22
C GLN A 200 -38.57 4.26 13.15
N ASN A 201 -39.05 3.06 13.50
CA ASN A 201 -38.63 1.70 13.15
C ASN A 201 -37.48 1.00 13.90
N GLU A 202 -37.91 0.20 14.88
CA GLU A 202 -37.15 -0.72 15.74
C GLU A 202 -36.41 -1.85 14.98
N GLN A 203 -36.70 -2.09 13.70
CA GLN A 203 -36.04 -3.15 12.89
C GLN A 203 -34.61 -2.81 12.43
N GLN A 204 -34.17 -1.55 12.52
CA GLN A 204 -32.83 -1.16 12.08
C GLN A 204 -31.76 -1.31 13.18
N ARG A 205 -32.16 -1.25 14.46
CA ARG A 205 -31.24 -1.33 15.61
C ARG A 205 -30.65 -2.74 15.79
N GLU A 206 -31.47 -3.79 15.68
CA GLU A 206 -30.98 -5.17 15.75
C GLU A 206 -30.00 -5.49 14.62
N ASN A 207 -30.26 -4.97 13.42
CA ASN A 207 -29.41 -5.21 12.25
C ASN A 207 -28.05 -4.46 12.32
N SER A 208 -28.01 -3.30 13.00
CA SER A 208 -26.76 -2.57 13.25
C SER A 208 -25.87 -3.22 14.31
N GLY A 209 -26.47 -3.82 15.34
CA GLY A 209 -25.75 -4.62 16.35
C GLY A 209 -25.18 -5.89 15.73
N HIS A 210 -26.01 -6.64 15.01
CA HIS A 210 -25.58 -7.84 14.27
C HIS A 210 -24.46 -7.56 13.26
N ARG A 211 -24.51 -6.44 12.54
CA ARG A 211 -23.41 -6.05 11.63
C ARG A 211 -22.12 -5.76 12.36
N ARG A 212 -22.18 -5.12 13.54
CA ARG A 212 -20.98 -4.76 14.32
C ARG A 212 -20.34 -6.02 14.92
N ASP A 213 -21.16 -6.91 15.47
CA ASP A 213 -20.71 -8.19 16.01
C ASP A 213 -20.13 -9.10 14.90
N GLN A 214 -20.75 -9.14 13.72
CA GLN A 214 -20.21 -9.86 12.56
C GLN A 214 -18.89 -9.27 12.02
N ILE A 215 -18.67 -7.96 12.15
CA ILE A 215 -17.41 -7.33 11.75
C ILE A 215 -16.30 -7.70 12.75
N ILE A 216 -16.60 -7.66 14.04
CA ILE A 216 -15.65 -8.03 15.10
C ILE A 216 -15.31 -9.53 15.02
N GLU A 217 -16.29 -10.39 14.73
CA GLU A 217 -16.08 -11.83 14.56
C GLU A 217 -15.24 -12.15 13.31
N LYS A 218 -15.44 -11.41 12.21
CA LYS A 218 -14.62 -11.55 11.00
C LYS A 218 -13.18 -11.07 11.20
N ASP A 219 -12.97 -9.98 11.94
CA ASP A 219 -11.63 -9.50 12.28
C ASP A 219 -10.91 -10.47 13.21
N ALA A 220 -11.62 -11.06 14.19
CA ALA A 220 -11.07 -12.10 15.07
C ALA A 220 -10.69 -13.37 14.29
N ALA A 221 -11.52 -13.82 13.35
CA ALA A 221 -11.21 -14.95 12.47
C ALA A 221 -10.00 -14.68 11.57
N LEU A 222 -9.83 -13.44 11.10
CA LEU A 222 -8.67 -13.04 10.30
C LEU A 222 -7.37 -13.09 11.11
N CYS A 223 -7.41 -12.67 12.38
CA CYS A 223 -6.26 -12.76 13.29
C CYS A 223 -5.86 -14.21 13.57
N VAL A 224 -6.83 -15.11 13.82
CA VAL A 224 -6.56 -16.54 14.02
C VAL A 224 -5.96 -17.18 12.77
N LEU A 225 -6.45 -16.84 11.58
CA LEU A 225 -5.88 -17.35 10.32
C LEU A 225 -4.45 -16.84 10.08
N ILE A 226 -4.15 -15.59 10.45
CA ILE A 226 -2.80 -15.02 10.33
C ILE A 226 -1.84 -15.69 11.32
N ASP A 227 -2.31 -15.99 12.52
CA ASP A 227 -1.52 -16.68 13.55
C ASP A 227 -1.28 -18.15 13.17
N GLU A 228 -2.28 -18.86 12.64
CA GLU A 228 -2.12 -20.22 12.12
C GLU A 228 -1.21 -20.31 10.88
N MET A 229 -1.13 -19.25 10.08
CA MET A 229 -0.20 -19.16 8.94
C MET A 229 1.25 -18.87 9.39
N ASN A 230 1.45 -18.23 10.54
CA ASN A 230 2.77 -17.94 11.10
C ASN A 230 3.34 -19.08 11.96
N GLU A 231 2.51 -20.03 12.40
CA GLU A 231 2.94 -21.18 13.23
C GLU A 231 3.16 -22.51 12.47
N ARG A 232 3.04 -22.55 11.13
CA ARG A 232 3.45 -23.75 10.38
C ARG A 232 4.95 -23.70 10.03
N PRO A 233 5.71 -24.79 10.30
CA PRO A 233 7.15 -24.86 10.09
C PRO A 233 7.57 -24.77 8.62
#